data_AF-A0A7L2FDB1-F1
#
_entry.id   AF-A0A7L2FDB1-F1
#
_cell.length_a   1.000
_cell.length_b   1.000
_cell.length_c   1.000
_cell.angle_alpha   90.00
_cell.angle_beta   90.00
_cell.angle_gamma   90.00
#
_symmetry.space_group_name_H-M   'P 1'
#
loop_
_entity.id
_entity.type
_entity.pdbx_description
1 polymer ?
#
loop_
_entity_poly.entity_id
_entity_poly.type
_entity_poly.pdbx_seq_one_letter_code
_entity_poly.pdbx_strand_id
1 'polypeptide(L)'
;VRGFFLPLAAALAWLSCAGSCYAKFRFHPRCALPGRLCQELPSGLAYLLDISPVLHRICTAARPDPALLYHKCQVLFFLLAAFFFSHPYPEKWFPGRCHFVGQSHQIFHVFLVLCTLAQIEAVVLDYESRREIYSSLQQGLAHDFSALFLLTITCSVLTAAYMARRVRNKLGLKEE
;
A
#
# COMPACT_ATOMS: atom_id res chain seq x y z
N VAL A 1 4.89 2.45 -19.93
CA VAL A 1 3.95 2.52 -18.79
C VAL A 1 2.74 1.59 -19.01
N ARG A 2 1.89 1.82 -20.02
CA ARG A 2 0.64 1.06 -20.29
C ARG A 2 0.73 -0.48 -20.23
N GLY A 3 1.68 -1.11 -20.93
CA GLY A 3 1.70 -2.58 -21.05
C GLY A 3 2.28 -3.36 -19.86
N PHE A 4 3.04 -2.71 -18.97
CA PHE A 4 3.75 -3.39 -17.89
C PHE A 4 3.29 -2.92 -16.50
N PHE A 5 3.03 -1.63 -16.34
CA PHE A 5 2.78 -1.02 -15.04
C PHE A 5 1.48 -1.54 -14.40
N LEU A 6 0.36 -1.49 -15.13
CA LEU A 6 -0.94 -1.91 -14.61
C LEU A 6 -1.01 -3.43 -14.32
N PRO A 7 -0.58 -4.33 -15.23
CA PRO A 7 -0.56 -5.76 -14.92
C PRO A 7 0.37 -6.12 -13.77
N LEU A 8 1.55 -5.48 -13.68
CA LEU A 8 2.48 -5.73 -12.58
C LEU A 8 1.90 -5.24 -11.24
N ALA A 9 1.30 -4.04 -11.20
CA ALA A 9 0.65 -3.52 -10.01
C ALA A 9 -0.49 -4.45 -9.56
N ALA A 10 -1.32 -4.91 -10.50
CA ALA A 10 -2.40 -5.88 -10.25
C ALA A 10 -1.87 -7.21 -9.70
N ALA A 11 -0.77 -7.73 -10.27
CA ALA A 11 -0.13 -8.95 -9.82
C ALA A 11 0.48 -8.81 -8.41
N LEU A 12 1.19 -7.72 -8.14
CA LEU A 12 1.78 -7.44 -6.83
C LEU A 12 0.71 -7.22 -5.75
N ALA A 13 -0.41 -6.58 -6.10
CA ALA A 13 -1.57 -6.43 -5.22
C ALA A 13 -2.19 -7.77 -4.84
N TRP A 14 -2.40 -8.67 -5.81
CA TRP A 14 -2.87 -10.03 -5.53
C TRP A 14 -1.85 -10.84 -4.71
N LEU A 15 -0.56 -10.77 -5.06
CA LEU A 15 0.52 -11.44 -4.33
C LEU A 15 0.63 -10.96 -2.88
N SER A 16 0.36 -9.69 -2.59
CA SER A 16 0.29 -9.16 -1.22
C SER A 16 -0.81 -9.87 -0.41
N CYS A 17 -2.01 -10.01 -0.99
CA CYS A 17 -3.11 -10.74 -0.36
C CYS A 17 -2.77 -12.22 -0.16
N ALA A 18 -2.28 -12.88 -1.21
CA ALA A 18 -1.94 -14.29 -1.19
C ALA A 18 -0.81 -14.59 -0.20
N GLY A 19 0.25 -13.80 -0.23
CA GLY A 19 1.41 -13.89 0.67
C GLY A 19 1.02 -13.67 2.12
N SER A 20 0.20 -12.66 2.42
CA SER A 20 -0.32 -12.42 3.78
C SER A 20 -1.19 -13.57 4.30
N CYS A 21 -2.10 -14.09 3.47
CA CYS A 21 -2.96 -15.20 3.86
C CYS A 21 -2.15 -16.49 4.08
N TYR A 22 -1.20 -16.78 3.18
CA TYR A 22 -0.33 -17.94 3.28
C TYR A 22 0.62 -17.84 4.48
N ALA A 23 1.21 -16.67 4.72
CA ALA A 23 2.13 -16.45 5.82
C ALA A 23 1.46 -16.70 7.18
N LYS A 24 0.24 -16.17 7.38
CA LYS A 24 -0.56 -16.44 8.57
C LYS A 24 -0.94 -17.91 8.73
N PHE A 25 -1.23 -18.61 7.63
CA PHE A 25 -1.56 -20.03 7.66
C PHE A 25 -0.36 -20.94 7.97
N ARG A 26 0.82 -20.65 7.41
CA ARG A 26 1.98 -21.56 7.41
C ARG A 26 3.05 -21.25 8.46
N PHE A 27 3.28 -19.97 8.78
CA PHE A 27 4.44 -19.51 9.55
C PHE A 27 4.12 -19.05 10.98
N HIS A 28 3.01 -19.51 11.55
CA HIS A 28 2.67 -19.36 12.97
C HIS A 28 3.86 -19.70 13.90
N PRO A 29 4.09 -18.97 15.00
CA PRO A 29 5.17 -17.97 15.22
C PRO A 29 6.63 -18.49 15.20
N ARG A 30 6.91 -19.68 14.65
CA ARG A 30 8.19 -20.39 14.84
C ARG A 30 9.31 -20.03 13.87
N CYS A 31 9.04 -19.27 12.80
CA CYS A 31 10.08 -18.85 11.84
C CYS A 31 9.75 -17.49 11.21
N ALA A 32 10.33 -16.42 11.76
CA ALA A 32 9.91 -15.05 11.51
C ALA A 32 10.32 -14.51 10.13
N LEU A 33 11.47 -14.91 9.58
CA LEU A 33 12.02 -14.30 8.36
C LEU A 33 11.27 -14.72 7.07
N PRO A 34 11.05 -16.01 6.77
CA PRO A 34 10.34 -16.39 5.53
C PRO A 34 8.87 -15.93 5.54
N GLY A 35 8.21 -15.97 6.70
CA GLY A 35 6.85 -15.47 6.87
C GLY A 35 6.75 -13.96 6.66
N ARG A 36 7.70 -13.19 7.23
CA ARG A 36 7.76 -11.73 7.04
C ARG A 36 8.07 -11.35 5.60
N LEU A 37 9.00 -12.04 4.92
CA LEU A 37 9.26 -11.81 3.50
C LEU A 37 8.04 -12.12 2.64
N CYS A 38 7.35 -13.23 2.90
CA CYS A 38 6.14 -13.60 2.17
C CYS A 38 4.99 -12.58 2.36
N GLN A 39 4.88 -12.00 3.56
CA GLN A 39 3.84 -11.04 3.89
C GLN A 39 4.14 -9.61 3.39
N GLU A 40 5.36 -9.12 3.63
CA GLU A 40 5.69 -7.70 3.50
C GLU A 40 6.33 -7.35 2.14
N LEU A 41 7.06 -8.28 1.52
CA LEU A 41 7.80 -8.00 0.28
C LEU A 41 6.89 -7.60 -0.89
N PRO A 42 5.78 -8.31 -1.18
CA PRO A 42 4.92 -7.94 -2.31
C PRO A 42 4.31 -6.54 -2.14
N SER A 43 3.91 -6.19 -0.92
CA SER A 43 3.38 -4.86 -0.57
C SER A 43 4.44 -3.77 -0.75
N GLY A 44 5.68 -4.03 -0.31
CA GLY A 44 6.81 -3.11 -0.51
C GLY A 44 7.14 -2.89 -1.98
N LEU A 45 7.14 -3.96 -2.79
CA LEU A 45 7.36 -3.87 -4.24
C LEU A 45 6.23 -3.14 -4.96
N ALA A 46 4.98 -3.37 -4.56
CA ALA A 46 3.83 -2.63 -5.08
C ALA A 46 3.99 -1.13 -4.82
N TYR A 47 4.31 -0.76 -3.59
CA TYR A 47 4.54 0.65 -3.23
C TYR A 47 5.68 1.28 -4.04
N LEU A 48 6.82 0.58 -4.19
CA LEU A 48 7.96 1.07 -4.97
C LEU A 48 7.60 1.30 -6.45
N LEU A 49 6.81 0.40 -7.04
CA LEU A 49 6.29 0.57 -8.39
C LEU A 49 5.39 1.81 -8.47
N ASP A 50 4.41 1.92 -7.57
CA ASP A 50 3.39 2.96 -7.58
C ASP A 50 3.96 4.36 -7.34
N ILE A 51 4.95 4.49 -6.46
CA ILE A 51 5.60 5.77 -6.14
C ILE A 51 6.66 6.18 -7.18
N SER A 52 7.15 5.24 -7.99
CA SER A 52 8.22 5.51 -8.97
C SER A 52 7.95 6.69 -9.92
N PRO A 53 6.75 6.88 -10.55
CA PRO A 53 6.49 8.05 -11.39
C PRO A 53 6.48 9.36 -10.59
N VAL A 54 6.03 9.33 -9.33
CA VAL A 54 6.01 10.49 -8.44
C VAL A 54 7.43 10.91 -8.08
N LEU A 55 8.28 9.96 -7.67
CA LEU A 55 9.69 10.23 -7.39
C LEU A 55 10.43 10.75 -8.62
N HIS A 56 10.22 10.11 -9.77
CA HIS A 56 10.79 10.58 -11.03
C HIS A 56 10.41 12.03 -11.32
N ARG A 57 9.13 12.39 -11.16
CA ARG A 57 8.68 13.77 -11.32
C ARG A 57 9.30 14.72 -10.32
N ILE A 58 9.39 14.33 -9.04
CA ILE A 58 10.03 15.15 -8.00
C ILE A 58 11.49 15.47 -8.34
N CYS A 59 12.21 14.50 -8.89
CA CYS A 59 13.62 14.65 -9.24
C CYS A 59 13.85 15.40 -10.56
N THR A 60 12.92 15.33 -11.51
CA THR A 60 13.11 15.86 -12.88
C THR A 60 12.37 17.15 -13.18
N ALA A 61 11.45 17.57 -12.32
CA ALA A 61 10.68 18.80 -12.53
C ALA A 61 11.58 20.05 -12.53
N ALA A 62 11.68 20.71 -13.69
CA ALA A 62 12.46 21.93 -13.85
C ALA A 62 11.76 23.18 -13.29
N ARG A 63 10.43 23.14 -13.16
CA ARG A 63 9.62 24.25 -12.63
C ARG A 63 8.75 23.75 -11.48
N PRO A 64 8.64 24.52 -10.39
CA PRO A 64 7.71 24.21 -9.32
C PRO A 64 6.27 24.37 -9.82
N ASP A 65 5.41 23.44 -9.41
CA ASP A 65 3.97 23.53 -9.57
C ASP A 65 3.28 23.10 -8.26
N PRO A 66 2.00 23.46 -8.03
CA PRO A 66 1.31 23.14 -6.79
C PRO A 66 1.23 21.63 -6.50
N ALA A 67 0.99 20.78 -7.52
CA ALA A 67 0.92 19.34 -7.34
C ALA A 67 2.25 18.75 -6.86
N LEU A 68 3.37 19.30 -7.35
CA LEU A 68 4.71 18.90 -6.93
C LEU A 68 4.96 19.16 -5.44
N LEU A 69 4.44 20.26 -4.88
CA LEU A 69 4.53 20.53 -3.44
C LEU A 69 3.76 19.45 -2.65
N TYR A 70 2.53 19.15 -3.05
CA TYR A 70 1.72 18.13 -2.40
C TYR A 70 2.32 16.73 -2.51
N HIS A 71 2.94 16.36 -3.64
CA HIS A 71 3.69 15.10 -3.75
C HIS A 71 4.92 15.03 -2.82
N LYS A 72 5.64 16.15 -2.63
CA LYS A 72 6.72 16.20 -1.64
C LYS A 72 6.18 16.01 -0.22
N CYS A 73 5.06 16.65 0.10
CA CYS A 73 4.36 16.47 1.38
C CYS A 73 3.89 15.01 1.55
N GLN A 74 3.29 14.40 0.53
CA GLN A 74 2.91 12.98 0.52
C GLN A 74 4.10 12.09 0.89
N VAL A 75 5.25 12.24 0.21
CA VAL A 75 6.45 11.44 0.49
C VAL A 75 6.96 11.69 1.92
N LEU A 76 7.00 12.94 2.37
CA LEU A 76 7.42 13.29 3.73
C LEU A 76 6.51 12.64 4.78
N PHE A 77 5.18 12.77 4.63
CA PHE A 77 4.22 12.20 5.56
C PHE A 77 4.25 10.68 5.54
N PHE A 78 4.46 10.04 4.39
CA PHE A 78 4.67 8.60 4.31
C PHE A 78 5.90 8.14 5.12
N LEU A 79 7.03 8.84 4.98
CA LEU A 79 8.25 8.52 5.73
C LEU A 79 8.06 8.71 7.23
N LEU A 80 7.35 9.76 7.65
CA LEU A 80 7.01 9.99 9.06
C LEU A 80 6.06 8.90 9.58
N ALA A 81 5.03 8.53 8.81
CA ALA A 81 4.14 7.42 9.15
C ALA A 81 4.94 6.12 9.32
N ALA A 82 5.81 5.78 8.37
CA ALA A 82 6.67 4.59 8.45
C ALA A 82 7.59 4.61 9.68
N PHE A 83 8.11 5.78 10.06
CA PHE A 83 8.91 5.95 11.28
C PHE A 83 8.10 5.62 12.54
N PHE A 84 6.92 6.23 12.73
CA PHE A 84 6.08 6.04 13.91
C PHE A 84 5.42 4.65 13.98
N PHE A 85 5.22 4.02 12.82
CA PHE A 85 4.81 2.61 12.74
C PHE A 85 5.92 1.67 13.23
N SER A 86 7.17 1.94 12.83
CA SER A 86 8.30 1.04 13.09
C SER A 86 8.97 1.27 14.45
N HIS A 87 8.84 2.48 15.00
CA HIS A 87 9.48 2.88 16.25
C HIS A 87 8.45 3.37 17.26
N PRO A 88 8.46 2.85 18.49
CA PRO A 88 7.50 3.23 19.53
C PRO A 88 7.89 4.57 20.18
N TYR A 89 7.89 5.65 19.40
CA TYR A 89 8.01 7.02 19.88
C TYR A 89 6.66 7.72 19.82
N PRO A 90 6.29 8.55 20.80
CA PRO A 90 7.07 9.00 21.95
C PRO A 90 6.99 8.08 23.19
N GLU A 91 6.37 6.90 23.10
CA GLU A 91 6.24 5.94 24.22
C GLU A 91 7.58 5.60 24.90
N LYS A 92 8.65 5.47 24.11
CA LYS A 92 10.03 5.31 24.60
C LYS A 92 10.55 6.50 25.42
N TRP A 93 10.12 7.72 25.10
CA TRP A 93 10.53 8.93 25.83
C TRP A 93 9.69 9.14 27.10
N PHE A 94 8.43 8.71 27.10
CA PHE A 94 7.50 8.89 28.21
C PHE A 94 6.85 7.56 28.62
N PRO A 95 7.63 6.62 29.20
CA PRO A 95 7.11 5.33 29.62
C PRO A 95 5.96 5.54 30.63
N GLY A 96 4.84 4.85 30.38
CA GLY A 96 3.66 4.93 31.23
C GLY A 96 2.78 6.19 31.06
N ARG A 97 3.12 7.11 30.15
CA ARG A 97 2.30 8.33 29.91
C ARG A 97 1.46 8.26 28.64
N CYS A 98 1.83 7.41 27.69
CA CYS A 98 1.17 7.29 26.38
C CYS A 98 0.21 6.10 26.32
N HIS A 99 -0.57 5.84 27.38
CA HIS A 99 -1.49 4.69 27.40
C HIS A 99 -2.74 4.89 26.55
N PHE A 100 -3.29 6.10 26.53
CA PHE A 100 -4.55 6.41 25.82
C PHE A 100 -4.37 7.45 24.71
N VAL A 101 -3.51 8.45 24.91
CA VAL A 101 -3.18 9.49 23.91
C VAL A 101 -1.68 9.53 23.68
N GLY A 102 -1.28 9.72 22.43
CA GLY A 102 0.14 9.89 22.05
C GLY A 102 0.88 8.59 21.83
N GLN A 103 0.15 7.48 21.59
CA GLN A 103 0.76 6.24 21.14
C GLN A 103 1.40 6.44 19.76
N SER A 104 2.53 5.78 19.49
CA SER A 104 3.20 5.87 18.19
C SER A 104 2.26 5.41 17.07
N HIS A 105 1.43 4.41 17.34
CA HIS A 105 0.42 3.92 16.40
C HIS A 105 -0.65 4.97 16.08
N GLN A 106 -1.06 5.79 17.05
CA GLN A 106 -2.00 6.90 16.79
C GLN A 106 -1.36 7.97 15.91
N ILE A 107 -0.11 8.33 16.21
CA ILE A 107 0.64 9.33 15.44
C ILE A 107 0.89 8.82 14.02
N PHE A 108 1.20 7.53 13.87
CA PHE A 108 1.26 6.85 12.58
C PHE A 108 -0.02 7.06 11.76
N HIS A 109 -1.20 6.81 12.34
CA HIS A 109 -2.48 7.03 11.65
C HIS A 109 -2.69 8.49 11.25
N VAL A 110 -2.29 9.45 12.09
CA VAL A 110 -2.37 10.88 11.76
C VAL A 110 -1.53 11.19 10.51
N PHE A 111 -0.26 10.78 10.49
CA PHE A 111 0.60 11.01 9.32
C PHE A 111 0.14 10.23 8.09
N LEU A 112 -0.43 9.04 8.27
CA LEU A 112 -1.00 8.27 7.17
C LEU A 112 -2.19 9.01 6.53
N VAL A 113 -3.09 9.59 7.33
CA VAL A 113 -4.19 10.43 6.84
C VAL A 113 -3.65 11.65 6.10
N LEU A 114 -2.68 12.37 6.68
CA LEU A 114 -2.07 13.53 6.02
C LEU A 114 -1.39 13.16 4.69
N CYS A 115 -0.72 12.01 4.64
CA CYS A 115 -0.14 11.44 3.42
C CYS A 115 -1.22 11.23 2.35
N THR A 116 -2.33 10.58 2.70
CA THR A 116 -3.44 10.33 1.79
C THR A 116 -4.09 11.63 1.29
N LEU A 117 -4.29 12.61 2.17
CA LEU A 117 -4.83 13.92 1.78
C LEU A 117 -3.91 14.63 0.79
N ALA A 118 -2.60 14.70 1.11
CA ALA A 118 -1.62 15.31 0.20
C ALA A 118 -1.55 14.55 -1.14
N GLN A 119 -1.66 13.23 -1.13
CA GLN A 119 -1.70 12.42 -2.34
C GLN A 119 -2.93 12.74 -3.21
N ILE A 120 -4.12 12.82 -2.61
CA ILE A 120 -5.36 13.13 -3.34
C ILE A 120 -5.27 14.52 -3.96
N GLU A 121 -4.88 15.53 -3.18
CA GLU A 121 -4.71 16.91 -3.68
C GLU A 121 -3.69 16.97 -4.84
N ALA A 122 -2.55 16.31 -4.70
CA ALA A 122 -1.54 16.26 -5.77
C ALA A 122 -2.10 15.65 -7.06
N VAL A 123 -2.81 14.52 -6.95
CA VAL A 123 -3.39 13.81 -8.10
C VAL A 123 -4.50 14.63 -8.75
N VAL A 124 -5.33 15.33 -7.97
CA VAL A 124 -6.38 16.21 -8.50
C VAL A 124 -5.75 17.36 -9.28
N LEU A 125 -4.77 18.06 -8.71
CA LEU A 125 -4.07 19.16 -9.37
C LEU A 125 -3.35 18.71 -10.65
N ASP A 126 -2.76 17.51 -10.65
CA ASP A 126 -2.21 16.90 -11.86
C ASP A 126 -3.27 16.64 -12.90
N TYR A 127 -4.37 16.01 -12.50
CA TYR A 127 -5.46 15.68 -13.39
C TYR A 127 -6.05 16.93 -14.03
N GLU A 128 -6.32 17.97 -13.26
CA GLU A 128 -6.88 19.22 -13.75
C GLU A 128 -5.92 19.95 -14.69
N SER A 129 -4.64 20.06 -14.32
CA SER A 129 -3.64 20.77 -15.13
C SER A 129 -3.27 20.05 -16.44
N ARG A 130 -3.44 18.72 -16.50
CA ARG A 130 -3.02 17.88 -17.64
C ARG A 130 -4.17 17.07 -18.22
N ARG A 131 -5.42 17.51 -18.00
CA ARG A 131 -6.63 16.76 -18.34
C ARG A 131 -6.67 16.29 -19.79
N GLU A 132 -6.30 17.14 -20.74
CA GLU A 132 -6.31 16.82 -22.17
C GLU A 132 -5.27 15.75 -22.56
N ILE A 133 -4.13 15.75 -21.87
CA ILE A 133 -3.10 14.72 -22.05
C ILE A 133 -3.62 13.40 -21.48
N TYR A 134 -4.24 13.42 -20.31
CA TYR A 134 -4.77 12.18 -19.72
C TYR A 134 -5.97 11.64 -20.49
N SER A 135 -6.89 12.47 -20.96
CA SER A 135 -8.06 12.04 -21.72
C SER A 135 -7.65 11.33 -23.02
N SER A 136 -6.70 11.89 -23.77
CA SER A 136 -6.14 11.26 -24.97
C SER A 136 -5.38 9.97 -24.67
N LEU A 137 -4.64 9.92 -23.56
CA LEU A 137 -3.95 8.72 -23.09
C LEU A 137 -4.85 7.68 -22.42
N GLN A 138 -6.12 7.96 -22.12
CA GLN A 138 -7.03 7.02 -21.46
C GLN A 138 -8.02 6.36 -22.43
N GLN A 139 -8.09 6.82 -23.68
CA GLN A 139 -9.03 6.31 -24.67
C GLN A 139 -8.82 4.79 -24.88
N GLY A 140 -9.80 3.99 -24.45
CA GLY A 140 -9.79 2.52 -24.47
C GLY A 140 -9.29 1.82 -23.19
N LEU A 141 -8.59 2.50 -22.28
CA LEU A 141 -7.98 1.89 -21.08
C LEU A 141 -8.94 1.68 -19.91
N ALA A 142 -10.06 2.40 -19.87
CA ALA A 142 -10.99 2.32 -18.74
C ALA A 142 -11.55 0.90 -18.58
N HIS A 143 -11.81 0.21 -19.69
CA HIS A 143 -12.28 -1.17 -19.70
C HIS A 143 -11.20 -2.13 -19.17
N ASP A 144 -9.98 -2.04 -19.70
CA ASP A 144 -8.85 -2.89 -19.28
C ASP A 144 -8.52 -2.69 -17.80
N PHE A 145 -8.49 -1.44 -17.33
CA PHE A 145 -8.29 -1.11 -15.93
C PHE A 145 -9.40 -1.69 -15.03
N SER A 146 -10.66 -1.52 -15.43
CA SER A 146 -11.80 -2.05 -14.67
C SER A 146 -11.78 -3.58 -14.64
N ALA A 147 -11.45 -4.23 -15.76
CA ALA A 147 -11.32 -5.68 -15.84
C ALA A 147 -10.19 -6.21 -14.95
N LEU A 148 -9.00 -5.59 -15.00
CA LEU A 148 -7.88 -5.93 -14.13
C LEU A 148 -8.23 -5.71 -12.65
N PHE A 149 -8.89 -4.61 -12.31
CA PHE A 149 -9.32 -4.32 -10.96
C PHE A 149 -10.28 -5.40 -10.43
N LEU A 150 -11.33 -5.72 -11.18
CA LEU A 150 -12.29 -6.77 -10.82
C LEU A 150 -11.64 -8.15 -10.72
N LEU A 151 -10.72 -8.46 -11.64
CA LEU A 151 -9.95 -9.70 -11.62
C LEU A 151 -9.10 -9.79 -10.34
N THR A 152 -8.34 -8.75 -10.01
CA THR A 152 -7.51 -8.71 -8.80
C THR A 152 -8.35 -8.86 -7.53
N ILE A 153 -9.47 -8.14 -7.42
CA ILE A 153 -10.38 -8.26 -6.27
C ILE A 153 -10.92 -9.69 -6.17
N THR A 154 -11.39 -10.26 -7.28
CA THR A 154 -11.94 -11.62 -7.32
C THR A 154 -10.88 -12.66 -6.91
N CYS A 155 -9.68 -12.58 -7.49
CA CYS A 155 -8.56 -13.46 -7.13
C CYS A 155 -8.18 -13.34 -5.66
N SER A 156 -8.13 -12.12 -5.10
CA SER A 156 -7.82 -11.89 -3.69
C SER A 156 -8.91 -12.46 -2.77
N VAL A 157 -10.19 -12.23 -3.07
CA VAL A 157 -11.32 -12.78 -2.30
C VAL A 157 -11.31 -14.31 -2.34
N LEU A 158 -11.14 -14.92 -3.52
CA LEU A 158 -11.04 -16.38 -3.66
C LEU A 158 -9.85 -16.95 -2.88
N THR A 159 -8.70 -16.27 -2.91
CA THR A 159 -7.50 -16.67 -2.17
C THR A 159 -7.76 -16.64 -0.66
N ALA A 160 -8.33 -15.54 -0.15
CA ALA A 160 -8.67 -15.39 1.26
C ALA A 160 -9.71 -16.44 1.71
N ALA A 161 -10.76 -16.66 0.91
CA ALA A 161 -11.80 -17.65 1.19
C ALA A 161 -11.23 -19.08 1.20
N TYR A 162 -10.37 -19.42 0.23
CA TYR A 162 -9.69 -20.72 0.18
C TYR A 162 -8.82 -20.94 1.42
N MET A 163 -8.00 -19.95 1.79
CA MET A 163 -7.14 -20.05 2.97
C MET A 163 -7.95 -20.13 4.26
N ALA A 164 -9.03 -19.38 4.40
CA ALA A 164 -9.95 -19.47 5.54
C ALA A 164 -10.56 -20.88 5.67
N ARG A 165 -10.97 -21.50 4.56
CA ARG A 165 -11.45 -22.90 4.56
C ARG A 165 -10.36 -23.87 5.00
N ARG A 166 -9.11 -23.69 4.53
CA ARG A 166 -7.96 -24.52 4.93
C ARG A 166 -7.64 -24.40 6.41
N VAL A 167 -7.74 -23.20 6.99
CA VAL A 167 -7.59 -22.98 8.44
C VAL A 167 -8.68 -23.73 9.20
N ARG A 168 -9.96 -23.54 8.81
CA ARG A 168 -11.10 -24.21 9.47
C ARG A 168 -10.96 -25.73 9.47
N ASN A 169 -10.61 -26.33 8.34
CA ASN A 169 -10.44 -27.79 8.25
C ASN A 169 -9.28 -28.28 9.14
N LYS A 170 -8.18 -27.51 9.24
CA LYS A 170 -7.07 -27.85 10.15
C LYS A 170 -7.43 -27.73 11.63
N LEU A 171 -8.34 -26.83 11.99
CA LEU A 171 -8.82 -26.67 13.36
C LEU A 171 -9.80 -27.79 13.72
N GLY A 172 -10.73 -28.13 12.83
CA GLY A 172 -11.65 -29.26 13.05
C GLY A 172 -10.93 -30.60 13.23
N LEU A 173 -9.88 -30.88 12.43
CA LEU A 173 -9.04 -32.08 12.58
C LEU A 173 -8.20 -32.13 13.88
N LYS A 174 -8.15 -31.05 14.66
CA LYS A 174 -7.47 -31.03 15.97
C LYS A 174 -8.43 -31.21 17.14
N GLU A 175 -9.73 -31.04 16.90
CA GLU A 175 -10.79 -31.17 17.90
C GLU A 175 -11.36 -32.60 17.94
N GLU A 176 -11.08 -33.42 16.93
CA GLU A 176 -11.30 -34.87 16.86
C GLU A 176 -10.07 -35.66 17.34
#